data_AF-A0A2G6N988-F1
#
_entry.id   AF-A0A2G6N988-F1
#
_cell.length_a   1.000
_cell.length_b   1.000
_cell.length_c   1.000
_cell.angle_alpha   90.00
_cell.angle_beta   90.00
_cell.angle_gamma   90.00
#
_symmetry.space_group_name_H-M   'P 1'
#
loop_
_entity.id
_entity.type
_entity.pdbx_description
1 polymer ?
#
loop_
_entity_poly.entity_id
_entity_poly.type
_entity_poly.pdbx_seq_one_letter_code
_entity_poly.pdbx_strand_id
1 'polypeptide(L)' 'MGTKPFSEQVKAVRTALNLSQEELAHALGVSFATVNRWENGKTNPSKLAQVTFTS' A
#
# COMPACT_ATOMS: atom_id res chain seq x y z
N MET A 1 -22.23 -0.71 3.58
CA MET A 1 -20.82 -0.93 3.93
C MET A 1 -19.97 -0.15 2.93
N GLY A 2 -19.27 0.89 3.38
CA GLY A 2 -18.39 1.65 2.49
C GLY A 2 -17.08 0.91 2.26
N THR A 3 -16.64 0.79 1.01
CA THR A 3 -15.31 0.28 0.64
C THR A 3 -14.25 1.22 1.21
N LYS A 4 -13.36 0.70 2.07
CA LYS A 4 -12.23 1.51 2.58
C LYS A 4 -11.33 1.93 1.42
N PRO A 5 -10.86 3.18 1.37
CA PRO A 5 -9.86 3.62 0.40
C PRO A 5 -8.64 2.70 0.37
N PHE A 6 -8.04 2.50 -0.79
CA PHE A 6 -6.83 1.67 -0.93
C PHE A 6 -5.70 2.14 -0.01
N SER A 7 -5.54 3.45 0.18
CA SER A 7 -4.56 4.02 1.11
C SER A 7 -4.74 3.56 2.55
N GLU A 8 -5.99 3.46 3.02
CA GLU A 8 -6.31 2.93 4.34
C GLU A 8 -6.02 1.43 4.44
N GLN A 9 -6.26 0.67 3.37
CA GLN A 9 -5.98 -0.77 3.34
C GLN A 9 -4.47 -1.05 3.40
N VAL A 10 -3.67 -0.35 2.60
CA VAL A 10 -2.21 -0.47 2.60
C VAL A 10 -1.66 -0.13 3.98
N LYS A 11 -2.08 0.99 4.56
CA LYS A 11 -1.66 1.40 5.90
C LYS A 11 -2.07 0.40 6.97
N ALA A 12 -3.31 -0.13 6.90
CA ALA A 12 -3.80 -1.11 7.86
C ALA A 12 -2.95 -2.40 7.83
N VAL A 13 -2.71 -2.97 6.64
CA VAL A 13 -1.86 -4.15 6.48
C VAL A 13 -0.45 -3.90 7.00
N ARG A 14 0.16 -2.77 6.63
CA ARG A 14 1.49 -2.38 7.12
C ARG A 14 1.55 -2.38 8.65
N THR A 15 0.58 -1.73 9.29
CA THR A 15 0.55 -1.61 10.76
C THR A 15 0.24 -2.94 11.44
N ALA A 16 -0.61 -3.78 10.84
CA ALA A 16 -0.92 -5.11 11.38
C ALA A 16 0.30 -6.05 11.35
N LEU A 17 1.18 -5.86 10.38
CA LEU A 17 2.46 -6.58 10.27
C LEU A 17 3.60 -5.90 11.04
N ASN A 18 3.34 -4.77 11.70
CA ASN A 18 4.32 -3.97 12.42
C ASN A 18 5.53 -3.54 11.56
N LEU A 19 5.29 -3.25 10.28
CA LEU A 19 6.32 -2.84 9.32
C LEU A 19 6.39 -1.31 9.18
N SER A 20 7.58 -0.81 8.88
CA SER A 20 7.78 0.50 8.25
C SER A 20 7.34 0.47 6.78
N GLN A 21 7.22 1.66 6.18
CA GLN A 21 6.90 1.76 4.74
C GLN A 21 8.01 1.18 3.87
N GLU A 22 9.27 1.27 4.31
CA GLU A 22 10.42 0.69 3.61
C GLU A 22 10.41 -0.84 3.67
N GLU A 23 10.12 -1.42 4.84
CA GLU A 23 10.03 -2.87 4.98
C GLU A 23 8.86 -3.44 4.17
N LEU A 24 7.72 -2.77 4.14
CA LEU A 24 6.62 -3.16 3.28
C LEU A 24 6.99 -3.04 1.79
N ALA A 25 7.71 -1.99 1.40
CA ALA A 25 8.16 -1.82 0.03
C ALA A 25 9.09 -2.95 -0.40
N HIS A 26 10.03 -3.33 0.48
CA HIS A 26 10.93 -4.46 0.27
C HIS A 26 10.16 -5.78 0.15
N ALA A 27 9.19 -6.03 1.04
CA ALA A 27 8.35 -7.23 1.00
C ALA A 27 7.52 -7.35 -0.29
N LEU A 28 7.09 -6.22 -0.85
CA LEU A 28 6.30 -6.15 -2.08
C LEU A 28 7.14 -5.99 -3.36
N GLY A 29 8.47 -5.90 -3.25
CA GLY A 29 9.36 -5.70 -4.40
C GLY A 29 9.17 -4.36 -5.12
N VAL A 30 8.73 -3.31 -4.40
CA VAL A 30 8.52 -1.96 -4.93
C VAL A 30 9.41 -0.94 -4.22
N SER A 31 9.49 0.29 -4.76
CA SER A 31 10.21 1.37 -4.08
C SER A 31 9.44 1.90 -2.87
N PHE A 32 10.16 2.42 -1.87
CA PHE A 32 9.57 3.20 -0.77
C PHE A 32 8.64 4.31 -1.29
N ALA A 33 9.05 5.03 -2.35
CA ALA A 33 8.24 6.09 -2.94
C ALA A 33 6.89 5.60 -3.49
N THR A 34 6.82 4.32 -3.89
CA THR A 34 5.58 3.66 -4.31
C THR A 34 4.63 3.48 -3.12
N VAL A 35 5.12 2.89 -2.01
CA VAL A 35 4.33 2.70 -0.78
C VAL A 35 3.92 4.04 -0.16
N ASN A 36 4.84 4.99 -0.08
CA ASN A 36 4.56 6.35 0.40
C ASN A 36 3.43 7.01 -0.41
N ARG A 37 3.42 6.84 -1.74
CA ARG A 37 2.35 7.36 -2.60
C ARG A 37 1.03 6.62 -2.42
N TRP A 38 1.05 5.32 -2.13
CA TRP A 38 -0.16 4.57 -1.82
C TRP A 38 -0.78 5.00 -0.49
N GLU A 39 0.03 5.22 0.55
CA GLU A 39 -0.47 5.62 1.87
C GLU A 39 -0.85 7.11 1.95
N ASN A 40 -0.11 7.99 1.27
CA ASN A 40 -0.30 9.45 1.37
C ASN A 40 -0.96 10.08 0.13
N GLY A 41 -1.14 9.33 -0.96
CA GLY A 41 -1.67 9.86 -2.21
C GLY A 41 -3.20 9.92 -2.25
N LYS A 42 -3.73 10.93 -2.97
CA LYS A 42 -5.10 10.95 -3.53
C LYS A 42 -5.20 10.20 -4.87
N THR A 43 -4.16 9.47 -5.24
CA THR A 43 -4.03 8.87 -6.56
C THR A 43 -4.82 7.58 -6.60
N ASN A 44 -5.73 7.48 -7.57
CA ASN A 44 -6.44 6.23 -7.84
C ASN A 44 -5.39 5.14 -8.15
N PRO A 45 -5.32 4.05 -7.38
CA PRO A 45 -4.29 3.03 -7.58
C PRO A 45 -4.43 2.46 -8.99
N SER A 46 -3.31 2.42 -9.73
CA SER A 46 -3.29 1.76 -11.03
C SER A 46 -3.61 0.27 -10.86
N LYS A 47 -4.08 -0.39 -11.92
CA LYS A 47 -4.31 -1.86 -11.91
C LYS A 47 -3.09 -2.62 -11.37
N LEU A 48 -1.88 -2.16 -11.69
CA LEU A 48 -0.65 -2.77 -11.22
C LEU A 48 -0.50 -2.70 -9.68
N ALA A 49 -0.81 -1.55 -9.07
CA ALA A 49 -0.76 -1.38 -7.62
C ALA A 49 -1.74 -2.31 -6.89
N GLN A 50 -2.93 -2.51 -7.45
CA GLN A 50 -3.91 -3.44 -6.90
C GLN A 50 -3.42 -4.89 -7.01
N VAL A 51 -2.86 -5.28 -8.17
CA VAL A 51 -2.33 -6.63 -8.37
C VAL A 51 -1.17 -6.91 -7.41
N THR A 52 -0.19 -6.02 -7.28
CA THR A 52 0.95 -6.22 -6.38
C THR A 52 0.53 -6.37 -4.91
N PHE A 53 -0.54 -5.69 -4.49
CA PHE A 53 -0.99 -5.75 -3.09
C PHE A 53 -1.92 -6.94 -2.80
N THR A 54 -2.60 -7.48 -3.82
CA THR A 54 -3.59 -8.57 -3.66
C THR A 54 -3.03 -9.94 -4.04
N SER A 55 -1.85 -10.00 -4.64
CA SER A 55 -1.23 -11.23 -5.17
C SER A 55 -0.28 -11.90 -4.20
#